data_AF-A0A931R4N9-F1
#
_entry.id   AF-A0A931R4N9-F1
#
_cell.length_a   1.000
_cell.length_b   1.000
_cell.length_c   1.000
_cell.angle_alpha   90.00
_cell.angle_beta   90.00
_cell.angle_gamma   90.00
#
_symmetry.space_group_name_H-M   'P 1'
#
loop_
_entity.id
_entity.type
_entity.pdbx_description
1 polymer ?
#
loop_
_entity_poly.entity_id
_entity_poly.type
_entity_poly.pdbx_seq_one_letter_code
_entity_poly.pdbx_strand_id
1 'polypeptide(L)' 'MSRITVEDCLQKVDNRFELVILASKRARQLFKGAKPSIESDNREVVVALREIAAGKVRKAANQN' A
#
# COMPACT_ATOMS: atom_id res chain seq x y z
N MET A 1 -12.50 8.61 9.32
CA MET A 1 -11.90 7.28 9.07
C MET A 1 -12.29 6.85 7.66
N SER A 2 -11.35 6.84 6.70
CA SER A 2 -11.63 6.39 5.33
C SER A 2 -11.76 4.87 5.32
N ARG A 3 -12.93 4.33 4.96
CA ARG A 3 -13.14 2.90 4.82
C ARG A 3 -12.40 2.40 3.57
N ILE A 4 -11.31 1.68 3.76
CA ILE A 4 -10.59 0.95 2.70
C ILE A 4 -10.83 -0.54 2.91
N THR A 5 -11.05 -1.29 1.84
CA THR A 5 -11.30 -2.73 1.91
C THR A 5 -10.12 -3.51 1.32
N VAL A 6 -10.04 -4.81 1.63
CA VAL A 6 -8.99 -5.67 1.07
C VAL A 6 -9.25 -5.90 -0.41
N GLU A 7 -10.52 -5.94 -0.79
CA GLU A 7 -11.01 -6.11 -2.16
C GLU A 7 -10.49 -4.99 -3.07
N ASP A 8 -10.48 -3.74 -2.59
CA ASP A 8 -9.92 -2.58 -3.32
C ASP A 8 -8.42 -2.77 -3.63
N CYS A 9 -7.69 -3.37 -2.69
CA CYS A 9 -6.26 -3.63 -2.85
C CYS A 9 -5.99 -4.82 -3.78
N LEU A 10 -6.85 -5.84 -3.74
CA LEU A 10 -6.73 -7.04 -4.57
C LEU A 10 -7.00 -6.78 -6.05
N GLN A 11 -7.71 -5.69 -6.40
CA GLN A 11 -7.80 -5.24 -7.80
C GLN A 11 -6.45 -4.81 -8.39
N LYS A 12 -5.43 -4.56 -7.54
CA LYS A 12 -4.08 -4.12 -7.95
C LYS A 12 -3.00 -5.15 -7.67
N VAL A 13 -3.27 -6.13 -6.81
CA VAL A 13 -2.34 -7.18 -6.39
C VAL A 13 -3.10 -8.50 -6.30
N ASP A 14 -2.79 -9.43 -7.19
CA ASP A 14 -3.59 -10.66 -7.34
C ASP A 14 -3.47 -11.63 -6.16
N ASN A 15 -2.45 -11.46 -5.30
CA ASN A 15 -2.16 -12.37 -4.19
C ASN A 15 -2.18 -11.66 -2.83
N ARG A 16 -2.95 -12.21 -1.89
CA ARG A 16 -3.09 -11.68 -0.52
C ARG A 16 -1.79 -11.67 0.28
N PHE A 17 -0.94 -12.69 0.14
CA PHE A 17 0.36 -12.73 0.81
C PHE A 17 1.30 -11.66 0.24
N GLU A 18 1.29 -11.48 -1.07
CA GLU A 18 2.06 -10.41 -1.70
C GLU A 18 1.56 -9.02 -1.28
N LEU A 19 0.24 -8.83 -1.17
CA LEU A 19 -0.36 -7.61 -0.64
C LEU A 19 0.16 -7.31 0.77
N VAL A 20 0.14 -8.30 1.67
CA VAL A 20 0.64 -8.13 3.04
C VAL A 20 2.12 -7.74 3.04
N ILE A 21 2.94 -8.39 2.22
CA ILE A 21 4.38 -8.08 2.12
C ILE A 21 4.60 -6.67 1.57
N LEU A 22 3.89 -6.28 0.50
CA LEU A 22 3.99 -4.96 -0.12
C LEU A 22 3.54 -3.86 0.84
N ALA A 23 2.37 -4.02 1.48
CA ALA A 23 1.84 -3.07 2.45
C ALA A 23 2.78 -2.93 3.65
N SER A 24 3.31 -4.03 4.19
CA SER A 24 4.27 -4.01 5.29
C SER A 24 5.56 -3.28 4.92
N LYS A 25 6.10 -3.52 3.72
CA LYS A 25 7.29 -2.82 3.22
C LYS A 25 7.04 -1.33 3.08
N ARG A 26 5.90 -0.94 2.50
CA ARG A 26 5.54 0.47 2.31
C ARG A 26 5.26 1.19 3.63
N ALA A 27 4.52 0.57 4.54
CA ALA A 27 4.27 1.13 5.86
C ALA A 27 5.59 1.41 6.61
N ARG A 28 6.56 0.49 6.55
CA ARG A 28 7.90 0.73 7.13
C ARG A 28 8.64 1.91 6.51
N GLN A 29 8.46 2.19 5.22
CA GLN A 29 9.05 3.39 4.60
C GLN A 29 8.39 4.65 5.16
N LEU A 30 7.07 4.67 5.27
CA LEU A 30 6.32 5.79 5.83
C LEU A 30 6.70 6.05 7.29
N PHE A 31 6.85 5.00 8.11
CA PHE A 31 7.36 5.11 9.48
C PHE A 31 8.78 5.69 9.56
N LYS A 32 9.60 5.50 8.53
CA LYS A 32 10.95 6.10 8.44
C LYS A 32 10.93 7.54 7.92
N GLY A 33 9.76 8.15 7.76
CA GLY A 33 9.61 9.52 7.26
C GLY A 33 9.57 9.64 5.74
N ALA A 34 9.35 8.54 5.00
CA ALA A 34 9.13 8.65 3.56
C ALA A 34 7.86 9.45 3.28
N LYS A 35 7.89 10.28 2.24
CA LYS A 35 6.74 11.10 1.85
C LYS A 35 5.57 10.21 1.40
N PRO A 36 4.36 10.39 1.97
CA PRO A 36 3.17 9.72 1.47
C PRO A 36 2.77 10.30 0.10
N SER A 37 2.30 9.44 -0.78
CA SER A 37 1.73 9.80 -2.10
C SER A 37 0.27 10.20 -2.01
N ILE A 38 -0.39 9.87 -0.88
CA ILE A 38 -1.77 10.27 -0.57
C ILE A 38 -1.74 10.89 0.82
N GLU A 39 -2.10 12.17 0.91
CA GLU A 39 -2.25 12.84 2.19
C GLU A 39 -3.44 12.28 2.96
N SER A 40 -3.22 12.01 4.24
CA SER A 40 -4.18 11.33 5.09
C SER A 40 -3.78 11.43 6.56
N ASP A 41 -4.76 11.67 7.42
CA ASP A 41 -4.58 11.63 8.89
C ASP A 41 -4.64 10.21 9.46
N ASN A 42 -4.52 9.19 8.62
CA ASN A 42 -4.59 7.80 9.05
C ASN A 42 -3.18 7.28 9.38
N ARG A 43 -3.11 6.20 10.16
CA ARG A 43 -1.85 5.48 10.39
C ARG A 43 -1.22 5.03 9.07
N GLU A 44 0.09 4.96 9.07
CA GLU A 44 0.97 4.63 7.95
C GLU A 44 0.58 3.34 7.24
N VAL A 45 0.10 2.34 7.99
CA VAL A 45 -0.39 1.07 7.46
C VAL A 45 -1.63 1.27 6.57
N VAL A 46 -2.56 2.13 7.01
CA VAL A 46 -3.76 2.45 6.24
C VAL A 46 -3.40 3.30 5.03
N VAL A 47 -2.47 4.24 5.17
CA VAL A 47 -1.95 5.03 4.03
C VAL A 47 -1.31 4.13 2.98
N ALA A 48 -0.48 3.17 3.40
CA ALA A 48 0.13 2.19 2.49
C ALA A 48 -0.91 1.38 1.70
N LEU A 49 -1.97 0.89 2.36
CA LEU A 49 -3.05 0.17 1.68
C LEU A 49 -3.82 1.07 0.70
N ARG A 50 -4.08 2.33 1.06
CA ARG A 50 -4.72 3.30 0.16
C ARG A 50 -3.83 3.61 -1.06
N GLU A 51 -2.53 3.74 -0.86
CA GLU A 51 -1.57 3.96 -1.95
C GLU A 51 -1.52 2.75 -2.91
N ILE A 52 -1.63 1.53 -2.38
CA ILE A 52 -1.70 0.30 -3.17
C ILE A 52 -3.01 0.24 -3.96
N ALA A 53 -4.16 0.46 -3.32
CA ALA A 53 -5.46 0.49 -4.00
C ALA A 53 -5.53 1.58 -5.10
N ALA A 54 -4.89 2.73 -4.87
CA ALA A 54 -4.77 3.81 -5.85
C ALA A 54 -3.70 3.54 -6.95
N GLY A 55 -2.98 2.41 -6.90
CA GLY A 55 -1.93 2.05 -7.84
C GLY A 55 -0.68 2.95 -7.79
N LYS A 56 -0.52 3.74 -6.72
CA LYS A 56 0.67 4.59 -6.50
C LYS A 56 1.87 3.79 -5.98
N VAL A 57 1.58 2.69 -5.28
CA VAL A 57 2.58 1.73 -4.81
C VAL A 57 2.33 0.39 -5.49
N ARG A 58 3.35 -0.13 -6.15
CA ARG A 58 3.31 -1.40 -6.89
C ARG A 58 4.60 -2.16 -6.68
N LYS A 59 4.53 -3.49 -6.83
CA LYS A 59 5.72 -4.34 -6.88
C LYS A 59 6.55 -3.91 -8.10
N ALA A 60 7.87 -3.76 -7.91
CA ALA A 60 8.76 -3.60 -9.06
C ALA A 60 8.65 -4.88 -9.89
N ALA A 61 8.23 -4.76 -11.15
CA ALA A 61 8.27 -5.87 -12.07
C ALA A 61 9.74 -6.23 -12.27
N ASN A 62 10.20 -7.32 -11.64
CA ASN A 62 11.42 -7.96 -12.09
C ASN A 62 11.12 -8.48 -13.49
N GLN A 63 11.66 -7.77 -14.48
CA GLN A 63 11.92 -8.28 -15.81
C GLN A 63 12.83 -9.49 -15.62
N ASN A 64 12.28 -10.68 -15.77
CA ASN A 64 13.07 -11.86 -16.07
C ASN A 64 13.48 -11.79 -17.54
#